data_AF-A0A383BDB2-F1
#
_entry.id   AF-A0A383BDB2-F1
#
_cell.length_a   1.000
_cell.length_b   1.000
_cell.length_c   1.000
_cell.angle_alpha   90.00
_cell.angle_beta   90.00
_cell.angle_gamma   90.00
#
_symmetry.space_group_name_H-M   'P 1'
#
loop_
_entity.id
_entity.type
_entity.pdbx_description
1 polymer ?
#
loop_
_entity_poly.entity_id
_entity_poly.type
_entity_poly.pdbx_seq_one_letter_code
_entity_poly.pdbx_strand_id
1 'polypeptide(L)'
;EIIEPLSERIIGRYSLEDIIDPIDGTKFVKGGELLDEKKVDFIEGSNVMQVKVRSVLTCESPHGVCAYCYGINLASHKEPKLGDSIGIMAAQSIGEPGTQLTLRTFHIGGTASRIVEQSHMTARKDGKIRFSDNLDLIATKDEDKQNVMVTAVRNGKMELLDVKDNILSTWQVPYGSKVFVENNENVTVGQTLFAWDPYTDVILSRTNGIVRFKDMIEGETFIEEAVEGGKKMIVITESKNRDLSP
;
A
#
# COMPACT_ATOMS: atom_id res chain seq x y z
N GLU A 1 -2.51 1.40 4.27
CA GLU A 1 -1.70 0.67 5.27
C GLU A 1 -0.24 0.94 4.99
N ILE A 2 0.56 1.28 6.01
CA ILE A 2 2.01 1.46 5.83
C ILE A 2 2.59 0.05 5.81
N ILE A 3 3.15 -0.38 4.67
CA ILE A 3 3.66 -1.75 4.48
C ILE A 3 4.95 -1.96 5.28
N GLU A 4 5.84 -0.97 5.27
CA GLU A 4 7.09 -0.96 6.07
C GLU A 4 7.30 0.45 6.68
N PRO A 5 7.61 0.54 7.98
CA PRO A 5 7.87 1.81 8.65
C PRO A 5 9.22 2.40 8.23
N LEU A 6 9.41 3.70 8.46
CA LEU A 6 10.66 4.40 8.13
C LEU A 6 11.86 3.83 8.90
N SER A 7 11.63 3.43 10.16
CA SER A 7 12.64 2.90 11.09
C SER A 7 13.35 1.66 10.54
N GLU A 8 12.59 0.69 10.02
CA GLU A 8 13.12 -0.55 9.43
C GLU A 8 13.93 -0.30 8.15
N ARG A 9 13.62 0.78 7.40
CA ARG A 9 14.31 1.08 6.13
C ARG A 9 15.65 1.78 6.31
N ILE A 10 15.81 2.54 7.40
CA ILE A 10 16.99 3.39 7.61
C ILE A 10 18.03 2.77 8.55
N ILE A 11 17.65 1.78 9.35
CA ILE A 11 18.55 1.12 10.30
C ILE A 11 19.81 0.57 9.62
N GLY A 12 20.97 0.81 10.23
CA GLY A 12 22.26 0.33 9.73
C GLY A 12 22.78 1.05 8.47
N ARG A 13 22.14 2.13 8.02
CA ARG A 13 22.62 3.00 6.94
C ARG A 13 23.35 4.23 7.49
N TYR A 14 24.14 4.88 6.64
CA TYR A 14 24.76 6.17 6.97
C TYR A 14 23.92 7.32 6.43
N SER A 15 23.74 8.37 7.23
CA SER A 15 23.09 9.61 6.79
C SER A 15 23.94 10.35 5.75
N LEU A 16 23.30 10.97 4.77
CA LEU A 16 23.98 11.86 3.81
C LEU A 16 24.02 13.30 4.32
N GLU A 17 22.88 13.77 4.84
CA GLU A 17 22.68 15.11 5.38
C GLU A 17 22.39 15.03 6.89
N ASP A 18 22.44 16.18 7.55
CA ASP A 18 22.01 16.30 8.94
C ASP A 18 20.50 16.02 9.03
N ILE A 19 20.11 15.14 9.96
CA ILE A 19 18.70 14.85 10.25
C ILE A 19 18.26 15.77 11.39
N ILE A 20 17.33 16.67 11.09
CA ILE A 20 16.84 17.70 11.99
C ILE A 20 15.32 17.60 12.06
N ASP A 21 14.74 17.77 13.25
CA ASP A 21 13.30 17.88 13.39
C ASP A 21 12.81 19.18 12.69
N PRO A 22 11.84 19.10 11.76
CA PRO A 22 11.30 20.27 11.09
C PRO A 22 10.53 21.23 12.03
N ILE A 23 10.09 20.77 13.20
CA ILE A 23 9.29 21.54 14.16
C ILE A 23 10.18 22.09 15.28
N ASP A 24 10.91 21.20 15.95
CA ASP A 24 11.69 21.56 17.14
C ASP A 24 13.10 22.06 16.81
N GLY A 25 13.56 21.86 15.57
CA GLY A 25 14.93 22.21 15.15
C GLY A 25 16.01 21.39 15.84
N THR A 26 15.64 20.33 16.56
CA THR A 26 16.54 19.42 17.26
C THR A 26 17.29 18.56 16.23
N LYS A 27 18.61 18.57 16.31
CA LYS A 27 19.46 17.77 15.41
C LYS A 27 19.67 16.38 15.99
N PHE A 28 19.09 15.36 15.36
CA PHE A 28 19.17 13.97 15.81
C PHE A 28 20.46 13.28 15.38
N VAL A 29 20.88 13.49 14.12
CA VAL A 29 22.03 12.79 13.53
C VAL A 29 22.78 13.75 12.63
N LYS A 30 24.12 13.74 12.72
CA LYS A 30 24.97 14.50 11.81
C LYS A 30 25.15 13.75 10.48
N GLY A 31 25.29 14.47 9.37
CA GLY A 31 25.61 13.89 8.07
C GLY A 31 26.88 13.05 8.13
N GLY A 32 26.81 11.82 7.61
CA GLY A 32 27.91 10.85 7.61
C GLY A 32 27.98 9.95 8.84
N GLU A 33 27.00 9.97 9.74
CA GLU A 33 26.93 9.07 10.89
C GLU A 33 26.08 7.83 10.61
N LEU A 34 26.42 6.73 11.31
CA LEU A 34 25.65 5.50 11.30
C LEU A 34 24.33 5.67 12.06
N LEU A 35 23.25 5.14 11.48
CA LEU A 35 21.92 5.08 12.07
C LEU A 35 21.76 3.79 12.88
N ASP A 36 22.12 3.88 14.16
CA ASP A 36 21.91 2.82 15.16
C ASP A 36 20.46 2.80 15.65
N GLU A 37 20.01 1.66 16.22
CA GLU A 37 18.67 1.48 16.79
C GLU A 37 18.22 2.67 17.65
N LYS A 38 19.06 3.12 18.60
CA LYS A 38 18.73 4.26 19.48
C LYS A 38 18.46 5.55 18.70
N LYS A 39 19.23 5.82 17.64
CA LYS A 39 19.05 7.02 16.82
C LYS A 39 17.79 6.90 15.95
N VAL A 40 17.50 5.70 15.46
CA VAL A 40 16.30 5.40 14.70
C VAL A 40 15.04 5.57 15.56
N ASP A 41 15.05 5.13 16.82
CA ASP A 41 13.95 5.32 17.76
C ASP A 41 13.65 6.82 18.00
N PHE A 42 14.69 7.65 18.12
CA PHE A 42 14.51 9.11 18.22
C PHE A 42 13.91 9.71 16.95
N ILE A 43 14.28 9.21 15.78
CA ILE A 43 13.74 9.66 14.49
C ILE A 43 12.28 9.21 14.34
N GLU A 44 11.93 8.01 14.78
CA GLU A 44 10.56 7.49 14.74
C GLU A 44 9.61 8.27 15.67
N GLY A 45 10.10 8.73 16.82
CA GLY A 45 9.36 9.63 17.72
C GLY A 45 9.25 11.09 17.23
N SER A 46 9.92 11.43 16.13
CA SER A 46 9.94 12.78 15.56
C SER A 46 9.00 12.91 14.36
N ASN A 47 8.79 14.13 13.86
CA ASN A 47 7.96 14.38 12.67
C ASN A 47 8.75 14.29 11.34
N VAL A 48 9.87 13.56 11.33
CA VAL A 48 10.71 13.38 10.15
C VAL A 48 10.11 12.32 9.22
N MET A 49 9.59 12.75 8.07
CA MET A 49 8.96 11.87 7.08
C MET A 49 9.93 11.29 6.05
N GLN A 50 11.08 11.94 5.85
CA GLN A 50 12.05 11.59 4.80
C GLN A 50 13.48 11.77 5.31
N VAL A 51 14.34 10.80 4.98
CA VAL A 51 15.76 10.82 5.35
C VAL A 51 16.60 10.51 4.12
N LYS A 52 17.61 11.33 3.85
CA LYS A 52 18.62 11.04 2.82
C LYS A 52 19.72 10.18 3.42
N VAL A 53 19.85 8.97 2.90
CA VAL A 53 20.90 8.01 3.29
C VAL A 53 21.87 7.76 2.14
N ARG A 54 23.07 7.29 2.47
CA ARG A 54 24.00 6.77 1.48
C ARG A 54 23.49 5.45 0.92
N SER A 55 23.71 5.25 -0.38
CA SER A 55 23.30 4.05 -1.11
C SER A 55 24.46 3.45 -1.88
N VAL A 56 24.41 2.13 -2.07
CA VAL A 56 25.31 1.40 -2.95
C VAL A 56 25.17 1.83 -4.41
N LEU A 57 24.00 2.33 -4.82
CA LEU A 57 23.70 2.77 -6.19
C LEU A 57 24.39 4.10 -6.55
N THR A 58 24.71 4.91 -5.55
CA THR A 58 25.33 6.24 -5.73
C THR A 58 26.79 6.23 -5.26
N CYS A 59 27.43 5.06 -5.20
CA CYS A 59 28.82 4.93 -4.77
C CYS A 59 29.75 5.28 -5.94
N GLU A 60 30.72 6.16 -5.70
CA GLU A 60 31.72 6.58 -6.70
C GLU A 60 32.99 5.71 -6.69
N SER A 61 32.98 4.58 -5.96
CA SER A 61 34.13 3.67 -5.92
C SER A 61 34.37 3.06 -7.31
N PRO A 62 35.60 3.07 -7.85
CA PRO A 62 35.88 2.52 -9.17
C PRO A 62 35.69 1.00 -9.24
N HIS A 63 35.97 0.29 -8.14
CA HIS A 63 35.77 -1.15 -8.02
C HIS A 63 35.14 -1.48 -6.66
N GLY A 64 34.01 -2.18 -6.67
CA GLY A 64 33.26 -2.53 -5.46
C GLY A 64 32.49 -1.34 -4.88
N VAL A 65 32.27 -1.37 -3.56
CA VAL A 65 31.48 -0.37 -2.83
C VAL A 65 32.23 0.02 -1.56
N CYS A 66 32.18 1.30 -1.17
CA CYS A 66 32.78 1.75 0.07
C CYS A 66 31.94 1.34 1.31
N ALA A 67 32.58 1.21 2.48
CA ALA A 67 31.92 0.81 3.72
C ALA A 67 30.71 1.69 4.08
N TYR A 68 30.84 3.01 3.89
CA TYR A 68 29.77 3.97 4.18
C TYR A 68 28.54 3.84 3.27
N CYS A 69 28.72 3.47 2.00
CA CYS A 69 27.61 3.26 1.07
C CYS A 69 26.94 1.90 1.28
N TYR A 70 27.68 0.91 1.77
CA TYR A 70 27.14 -0.38 2.16
C TYR A 70 26.32 -0.29 3.46
N GLY A 71 26.84 0.40 4.48
CA GLY A 71 26.24 0.44 5.81
C GLY A 71 26.77 -0.69 6.69
N ILE A 72 25.89 -1.29 7.49
CA ILE A 72 26.25 -2.40 8.39
C ILE A 72 26.21 -3.75 7.67
N ASN A 73 27.08 -4.67 8.07
CA ASN A 73 27.00 -6.06 7.63
C ASN A 73 25.93 -6.80 8.44
N LEU A 74 24.79 -7.11 7.81
CA LEU A 74 23.65 -7.78 8.47
C LEU A 74 23.98 -9.19 9.00
N ALA A 75 24.99 -9.87 8.46
CA ALA A 75 25.39 -11.19 8.96
C ALA A 75 26.14 -11.11 10.31
N SER A 76 26.91 -10.03 10.52
CA SER A 76 27.74 -9.86 11.72
C SER A 76 27.24 -8.75 12.66
N HIS A 77 26.25 -7.96 12.23
CA HIS A 77 25.76 -6.76 12.90
C HIS A 77 26.87 -5.78 13.29
N LYS A 78 27.89 -5.66 12.44
CA LYS A 78 29.07 -4.80 12.63
C LYS A 78 29.42 -4.07 11.35
N GLU A 79 30.31 -3.09 11.46
CA GLU A 79 30.88 -2.43 10.29
C GLU A 79 31.54 -3.45 9.35
N PRO A 80 31.37 -3.31 8.03
CA PRO A 80 31.94 -4.20 7.04
C PRO A 80 33.46 -4.11 7.03
N LYS A 81 34.13 -5.24 6.79
CA LYS A 81 35.59 -5.26 6.65
C LYS A 81 35.97 -5.07 5.19
N LEU A 82 37.12 -4.42 4.96
CA LEU A 82 37.70 -4.36 3.62
C LEU A 82 38.00 -5.78 3.13
N GLY A 83 37.45 -6.14 1.97
CA GLY A 83 37.53 -7.48 1.41
C GLY A 83 36.27 -8.35 1.60
N ASP A 84 35.26 -7.88 2.35
CA ASP A 84 33.98 -8.57 2.44
C ASP A 84 33.34 -8.72 1.05
N SER A 85 32.94 -9.95 0.72
CA SER A 85 32.37 -10.30 -0.59
C SER A 85 30.87 -9.97 -0.67
N ILE A 86 30.53 -8.71 -0.49
CA ILE A 86 29.14 -8.22 -0.41
C ILE A 86 28.29 -8.56 -1.64
N GLY A 87 28.90 -8.67 -2.83
CA GLY A 87 28.19 -9.04 -4.06
C GLY A 87 27.71 -10.49 -4.06
N ILE A 88 28.55 -11.41 -3.55
CA ILE A 88 28.17 -12.83 -3.40
C ILE A 88 27.10 -12.98 -2.32
N MET A 89 27.26 -12.26 -1.19
CA MET A 89 26.26 -12.24 -0.12
C MET A 89 24.90 -11.76 -0.64
N ALA A 90 24.87 -10.64 -1.37
CA ALA A 90 23.64 -10.11 -1.96
C ALA A 90 23.00 -11.09 -2.95
N ALA A 91 23.79 -11.73 -3.81
CA ALA A 91 23.29 -12.72 -4.77
C ALA A 91 22.63 -13.91 -4.06
N GLN A 92 23.22 -14.41 -2.97
CA GLN A 92 22.67 -15.51 -2.19
C GLN A 92 21.40 -15.10 -1.43
N SER A 93 21.39 -13.92 -0.82
CA SER A 93 20.22 -13.40 -0.09
C SER A 93 18.99 -13.21 -0.97
N ILE A 94 19.14 -13.12 -2.29
CA ILE A 94 18.04 -13.14 -3.25
C ILE A 94 17.79 -14.55 -3.81
N GLY A 95 18.86 -15.25 -4.17
CA GLY A 95 18.79 -16.55 -4.85
C GLY A 95 18.20 -17.67 -3.98
N GLU A 96 18.68 -17.84 -2.75
CA GLU A 96 18.19 -18.90 -1.87
C GLU A 96 16.70 -18.71 -1.55
N PRO A 97 16.23 -17.53 -1.06
CA PRO A 97 14.81 -17.32 -0.83
C PRO A 97 13.96 -17.46 -2.10
N GLY A 98 14.46 -17.04 -3.26
CA GLY A 98 13.75 -17.18 -4.54
C GLY A 98 13.55 -18.64 -4.96
N THR A 99 14.61 -19.46 -4.87
CA THR A 99 14.52 -20.90 -5.13
C THR A 99 13.63 -21.60 -4.09
N GLN A 100 13.69 -21.17 -2.82
CA GLN A 100 12.85 -21.68 -1.76
C GLN A 100 11.36 -21.35 -1.97
N LEU A 101 11.07 -20.12 -2.42
CA LEU A 101 9.70 -19.68 -2.69
C LEU A 101 9.11 -20.44 -3.86
N THR A 102 9.86 -20.61 -4.96
CA THR A 102 9.38 -21.40 -6.10
C THR A 102 9.09 -22.84 -5.68
N LEU A 103 10.00 -23.50 -4.95
CA LEU A 103 9.74 -24.84 -4.42
C LEU A 103 8.48 -24.86 -3.53
N ARG A 104 8.31 -23.97 -2.55
CA ARG A 104 7.11 -23.97 -1.70
C ARG A 104 5.82 -23.75 -2.48
N THR A 105 5.82 -22.82 -3.43
CA THR A 105 4.63 -22.49 -4.23
C THR A 105 4.23 -23.65 -5.13
N PHE A 106 5.17 -24.39 -5.74
CA PHE A 106 4.84 -25.55 -6.58
C PHE A 106 4.31 -26.75 -5.80
N HIS A 107 4.81 -27.00 -4.58
CA HIS A 107 4.34 -28.13 -3.76
C HIS A 107 2.98 -27.85 -3.09
N ILE A 108 2.62 -26.57 -2.92
CA ILE A 108 1.29 -26.13 -2.46
C ILE A 108 0.33 -25.90 -3.65
N GLY A 109 0.86 -25.75 -4.88
CA GLY A 109 0.12 -25.37 -6.09
C GLY A 109 -0.98 -26.31 -6.58
N GLY A 110 -1.23 -27.43 -5.89
CA GLY A 110 -2.38 -28.32 -6.14
C GLY A 110 -3.60 -28.02 -5.27
N THR A 111 -3.46 -27.30 -4.16
CA THR A 111 -4.58 -26.81 -3.37
C THR A 111 -4.75 -25.34 -3.68
N ALA A 112 -5.75 -25.02 -4.51
CA ALA A 112 -6.21 -23.66 -4.78
C ALA A 112 -6.85 -23.03 -3.52
N SER A 113 -6.14 -23.02 -2.40
CA SER A 113 -6.41 -22.05 -1.35
C SER A 113 -5.72 -20.77 -1.80
N ARG A 114 -6.33 -20.12 -2.80
CA ARG A 114 -6.16 -18.67 -2.97
C ARG A 114 -6.32 -18.14 -1.56
N ILE A 115 -5.30 -17.47 -1.02
CA ILE A 115 -5.52 -16.60 0.14
C ILE A 115 -6.58 -15.65 -0.41
N VAL A 116 -7.84 -15.92 -0.08
CA VAL A 116 -8.96 -15.12 -0.56
C VAL A 116 -8.69 -13.79 0.10
N GLU A 117 -8.21 -12.84 -0.70
CA GLU A 117 -8.13 -11.47 -0.24
C GLU A 117 -9.50 -11.15 0.33
N GLN A 118 -9.51 -10.73 1.58
CA GLN A 118 -10.76 -10.44 2.27
C GLN A 118 -11.46 -9.37 1.45
N SER A 119 -12.56 -9.74 0.81
CA SER A 119 -13.39 -8.85 -0.01
C SER A 119 -14.51 -8.22 0.80
N HIS A 120 -14.59 -8.52 2.09
CA HIS A 120 -15.61 -8.02 3.00
C HIS A 120 -15.08 -7.93 4.43
N MET A 121 -15.58 -6.96 5.17
CA MET A 121 -15.30 -6.76 6.59
C MET A 121 -16.54 -7.07 7.43
N THR A 122 -16.39 -7.89 8.47
CA THR A 122 -17.47 -8.23 9.41
C THR A 122 -17.22 -7.68 10.81
N ALA A 123 -18.31 -7.39 11.53
CA ALA A 123 -18.25 -6.95 12.91
C ALA A 123 -17.75 -8.09 13.83
N ARG A 124 -16.67 -7.85 14.58
CA ARG A 124 -16.11 -8.84 15.53
C ARG A 124 -16.82 -8.87 16.88
N LYS A 125 -17.53 -7.79 17.22
CA LYS A 125 -18.26 -7.60 18.48
C LYS A 125 -19.57 -6.88 18.20
N ASP A 126 -20.55 -7.08 19.07
CA ASP A 126 -21.76 -6.27 19.07
C ASP A 126 -21.42 -4.84 19.46
N GLY A 127 -22.07 -3.87 18.81
CA GLY A 127 -21.80 -2.46 19.07
C GLY A 127 -22.51 -1.55 18.10
N LYS A 128 -22.19 -0.26 18.19
CA LYS A 128 -22.76 0.79 17.35
C LYS A 128 -21.74 1.27 16.35
N ILE A 129 -22.11 1.39 15.08
CA ILE A 129 -21.22 1.89 14.03
C ILE A 129 -21.29 3.42 13.96
N ARG A 130 -20.12 4.07 13.92
CA ARG A 130 -19.99 5.50 13.67
C ARG A 130 -19.12 5.74 12.45
N PHE A 131 -19.61 6.59 11.54
CA PHE A 131 -18.84 7.07 10.41
C PHE A 131 -18.03 8.31 10.81
N SER A 132 -16.79 8.40 10.34
CA SER A 132 -16.02 9.64 10.46
C SER A 132 -16.60 10.73 9.57
N ASP A 133 -16.42 12.00 9.93
CA ASP A 133 -16.87 13.16 9.15
C ASP A 133 -16.39 13.17 7.68
N ASN A 134 -15.29 12.46 7.41
CA ASN A 134 -14.71 12.35 6.07
C ASN A 134 -15.33 11.23 5.21
N LEU A 135 -16.32 10.48 5.71
CA LEU A 135 -16.94 9.36 4.98
C LEU A 135 -18.20 9.82 4.23
N ASP A 136 -18.03 10.11 2.94
CA ASP A 136 -19.17 10.33 2.03
C ASP A 136 -19.60 9.03 1.33
N LEU A 137 -20.91 8.77 1.39
CA LEU A 137 -21.55 7.65 0.72
C LEU A 137 -22.49 8.15 -0.37
N ILE A 138 -22.42 7.52 -1.55
CA ILE A 138 -23.31 7.78 -2.67
C ILE A 138 -24.23 6.58 -2.83
N ALA A 139 -25.54 6.83 -2.86
CA ALA A 139 -26.52 5.81 -3.21
C ALA A 139 -26.45 5.56 -4.72
N THR A 140 -26.05 4.35 -5.11
CA THR A 140 -26.08 3.90 -6.51
C THR A 140 -26.94 2.65 -6.66
N LYS A 141 -27.33 2.33 -7.88
CA LYS A 141 -28.00 1.07 -8.21
C LYS A 141 -26.98 0.11 -8.79
N ASP A 142 -26.89 -1.08 -8.19
CA ASP A 142 -26.01 -2.15 -8.67
C ASP A 142 -26.51 -2.73 -10.01
N GLU A 143 -25.74 -3.63 -10.63
CA GLU A 143 -26.16 -4.34 -11.86
C GLU A 143 -27.53 -5.04 -11.70
N ASP A 144 -27.85 -5.50 -10.49
CA ASP A 144 -29.13 -6.11 -10.12
C ASP A 144 -30.24 -5.11 -9.72
N LYS A 145 -30.03 -3.81 -9.96
CA LYS A 145 -30.94 -2.69 -9.61
C LYS A 145 -31.25 -2.54 -8.11
N GLN A 146 -30.45 -3.14 -7.24
CA GLN A 146 -30.55 -2.95 -5.79
C GLN A 146 -29.88 -1.62 -5.40
N ASN A 147 -30.49 -0.87 -4.47
CA ASN A 147 -29.89 0.35 -3.93
C ASN A 147 -28.73 -0.05 -3.02
N VAL A 148 -27.51 0.34 -3.37
CA VAL A 148 -26.30 0.10 -2.60
C VAL A 148 -25.62 1.43 -2.28
N MET A 149 -25.08 1.55 -1.08
CA MET A 149 -24.31 2.73 -0.67
C MET A 149 -22.85 2.47 -1.02
N VAL A 150 -22.23 3.36 -1.78
CA VAL A 150 -20.84 3.21 -2.21
C VAL A 150 -20.00 4.38 -1.70
N THR A 151 -18.82 4.09 -1.18
CA THR A 151 -17.89 5.10 -0.67
C THR A 151 -17.23 5.89 -1.80
N ALA A 152 -17.37 7.21 -1.78
CA ALA A 152 -16.84 8.11 -2.81
C ALA A 152 -15.50 8.80 -2.43
N VAL A 153 -15.02 8.53 -1.22
CA VAL A 153 -13.80 9.11 -0.65
C VAL A 153 -12.70 8.08 -0.49
N ARG A 154 -11.44 8.53 -0.48
CA ARG A 154 -10.26 7.66 -0.31
C ARG A 154 -9.77 7.54 1.14
N ASN A 155 -10.24 8.42 2.03
CA ASN A 155 -9.79 8.54 3.42
C ASN A 155 -10.93 8.30 4.44
N GLY A 156 -11.98 7.60 4.04
CA GLY A 156 -13.11 7.28 4.91
C GLY A 156 -12.72 6.34 6.05
N LYS A 157 -13.19 6.61 7.27
CA LYS A 157 -13.03 5.72 8.42
C LYS A 157 -14.39 5.29 8.99
N MET A 158 -14.45 4.06 9.47
CA MET A 158 -15.59 3.48 10.16
C MET A 158 -15.15 2.96 11.52
N GLU A 159 -15.89 3.29 12.57
CA GLU A 159 -15.56 2.94 13.95
C GLU A 159 -16.67 2.10 14.57
N LEU A 160 -16.31 1.08 15.34
CA LEU A 160 -17.24 0.32 16.19
C LEU A 160 -17.14 0.82 17.63
N LEU A 161 -18.28 1.21 18.20
CA LEU A 161 -18.42 1.72 19.55
C LEU A 161 -19.11 0.68 20.44
N ASP A 162 -18.67 0.57 21.69
CA ASP A 162 -19.35 -0.23 22.72
C ASP A 162 -20.60 0.51 23.27
N VAL A 163 -21.40 -0.15 24.11
CA VAL A 163 -22.55 0.42 24.86
C VAL A 163 -22.15 1.64 25.71
N LYS A 164 -20.85 1.75 26.05
CA LYS A 164 -20.25 2.88 26.79
C LYS A 164 -19.57 3.92 25.89
N ASP A 165 -19.81 3.90 24.58
CA ASP A 165 -19.27 4.84 23.59
C ASP A 165 -17.74 4.84 23.45
N ASN A 166 -17.09 3.74 23.86
CA ASN A 166 -15.65 3.53 23.66
C ASN A 166 -15.38 2.92 22.29
N ILE A 167 -14.34 3.38 21.60
CA ILE A 167 -13.91 2.83 20.29
C ILE A 167 -13.30 1.45 20.51
N LEU A 168 -13.96 0.41 20.00
CA LEU A 168 -13.48 -0.97 20.03
C LEU A 168 -12.57 -1.30 18.85
N SER A 169 -12.95 -0.81 17.66
CA SER A 169 -12.25 -1.07 16.41
C SER A 169 -12.41 0.12 15.47
N THR A 170 -11.37 0.41 14.70
CA THR A 170 -11.39 1.41 13.62
C THR A 170 -10.93 0.77 12.33
N TRP A 171 -11.68 0.96 11.26
CA TRP A 171 -11.36 0.49 9.91
C TRP A 171 -11.25 1.65 8.94
N GLN A 172 -10.31 1.54 8.00
CA GLN A 172 -10.28 2.40 6.83
C GLN A 172 -11.16 1.77 5.76
N VAL A 173 -12.13 2.52 5.25
CA VAL A 173 -13.05 2.06 4.20
C VAL A 173 -12.45 2.41 2.84
N PRO A 174 -12.11 1.43 1.98
CA PRO A 174 -11.57 1.70 0.66
C PRO A 174 -12.56 2.47 -0.23
N TYR A 175 -12.02 3.27 -1.15
CA TYR A 175 -12.82 3.92 -2.19
C TYR A 175 -13.53 2.88 -3.04
N GLY A 176 -14.81 3.09 -3.35
CA GLY A 176 -15.57 2.12 -4.14
C GLY A 176 -16.19 0.98 -3.35
N SER A 177 -15.97 0.91 -2.04
CA SER A 177 -16.57 -0.14 -1.20
C SER A 177 -18.08 0.02 -1.13
N LYS A 178 -18.80 -1.10 -1.24
CA LYS A 178 -20.23 -1.21 -0.95
C LYS A 178 -20.41 -1.29 0.56
N VAL A 179 -21.09 -0.32 1.16
CA VAL A 179 -21.39 -0.25 2.59
C VAL A 179 -22.82 -0.74 2.82
N PHE A 180 -22.99 -1.66 3.78
CA PHE A 180 -24.28 -2.29 4.07
C PHE A 180 -24.95 -1.78 5.35
N VAL A 181 -24.24 -0.97 6.12
CA VAL A 181 -24.69 -0.42 7.40
C VAL A 181 -24.92 1.08 7.29
N GLU A 182 -25.80 1.62 8.13
CA GLU A 182 -26.05 3.06 8.25
C GLU A 182 -25.27 3.70 9.41
N ASN A 183 -25.13 5.03 9.39
CA ASN A 183 -24.47 5.74 10.47
C ASN A 183 -25.31 5.64 11.75
N ASN A 184 -24.68 5.30 12.88
CA ASN A 184 -25.31 5.04 14.17
C ASN A 184 -26.16 3.76 14.27
N GLU A 185 -26.06 2.85 13.30
CA GLU A 185 -26.74 1.55 13.37
C GLU A 185 -26.08 0.62 14.40
N ASN A 186 -26.91 -0.19 15.10
CA ASN A 186 -26.43 -1.25 15.97
C ASN A 186 -26.17 -2.51 15.15
N VAL A 187 -24.95 -3.02 15.21
CA VAL A 187 -24.52 -4.23 14.49
C VAL A 187 -24.29 -5.38 15.45
N THR A 188 -24.56 -6.60 14.96
CA THR A 188 -24.29 -7.84 15.70
C THR A 188 -23.01 -8.51 15.23
N VAL A 189 -22.44 -9.40 16.04
CA VAL A 189 -21.26 -10.21 15.66
C VAL A 189 -21.52 -10.97 14.36
N GLY A 190 -20.64 -10.79 13.39
CA GLY A 190 -20.69 -11.45 12.08
C GLY A 190 -21.45 -10.68 11.00
N GLN A 191 -22.11 -9.56 11.33
CA GLN A 191 -22.74 -8.71 10.32
C GLN A 191 -21.69 -8.08 9.40
N THR A 192 -21.94 -8.09 8.09
CA THR A 192 -21.04 -7.48 7.10
C THR A 192 -21.21 -5.98 7.10
N LEU A 193 -20.11 -5.25 7.28
CA LEU A 193 -20.08 -3.79 7.35
C LEU A 193 -19.95 -3.19 5.95
N PHE A 194 -18.91 -3.60 5.23
CA PHE A 194 -18.63 -3.18 3.87
C PHE A 194 -17.90 -4.27 3.10
N ALA A 195 -18.07 -4.27 1.77
CA ALA A 195 -17.40 -5.16 0.84
C ALA A 195 -16.76 -4.37 -0.30
N TRP A 196 -15.62 -4.85 -0.78
CA TRP A 196 -14.90 -4.28 -1.91
C TRP A 196 -14.35 -5.38 -2.81
N ASP A 197 -14.12 -5.05 -4.06
CA ASP A 197 -13.43 -5.93 -5.00
C ASP A 197 -11.94 -5.55 -5.02
N PRO A 198 -11.03 -6.41 -4.54
CA PRO A 198 -9.60 -6.11 -4.57
C PRO A 198 -8.99 -6.15 -5.98
N TYR A 199 -9.70 -6.72 -6.96
CA TYR A 199 -9.20 -6.86 -8.34
C TYR A 199 -9.69 -5.75 -9.28
N THR A 200 -10.57 -4.87 -8.83
CA THR A 200 -11.21 -3.86 -9.67
C THR A 200 -11.01 -2.46 -9.09
N ASP A 201 -10.26 -1.63 -9.80
CA ASP A 201 -10.23 -0.19 -9.55
C ASP A 201 -11.49 0.45 -10.13
N VAL A 202 -12.42 0.82 -9.26
CA VAL A 202 -13.65 1.50 -9.67
C VAL A 202 -13.44 3.01 -9.80
N ILE A 203 -14.09 3.63 -10.78
CA ILE A 203 -14.13 5.08 -10.93
C ILE A 203 -15.58 5.52 -10.77
N LEU A 204 -15.86 6.36 -9.76
CA LEU A 204 -17.21 6.84 -9.45
C LEU A 204 -17.38 8.30 -9.82
N SER A 205 -18.51 8.61 -10.45
CA SER A 205 -18.97 9.99 -10.64
C SER A 205 -19.52 10.57 -9.35
N ARG A 206 -19.10 11.78 -8.98
CA ARG A 206 -19.66 12.51 -7.82
C ARG A 206 -21.02 13.14 -8.09
N THR A 207 -21.37 13.31 -9.36
CA THR A 207 -22.58 14.01 -9.80
C THR A 207 -23.33 13.19 -10.83
N ASN A 208 -24.66 13.30 -10.80
CA ASN A 208 -25.52 12.69 -11.81
C ASN A 208 -25.34 13.42 -13.15
N GLY A 209 -25.28 12.66 -14.24
CA GLY A 209 -25.11 13.21 -15.57
C GLY A 209 -25.08 12.16 -16.66
N ILE A 210 -24.82 12.61 -17.89
CA ILE A 210 -24.64 11.74 -19.05
C ILE A 210 -23.15 11.48 -19.19
N VAL A 211 -22.76 10.21 -19.11
CA VAL A 211 -21.37 9.79 -19.36
C VAL A 211 -21.11 9.87 -20.85
N ARG A 212 -20.02 10.54 -21.23
CA ARG A 212 -19.50 10.54 -22.60
C ARG A 212 -18.04 10.17 -22.54
N PHE A 213 -17.65 9.24 -23.40
CA PHE A 213 -16.25 8.97 -23.63
C PHE A 213 -15.63 10.14 -24.39
N LYS A 214 -14.45 10.55 -23.95
CA LYS A 214 -13.66 11.60 -24.59
C LYS A 214 -12.39 10.94 -25.11
N ASP A 215 -12.00 11.27 -26.33
CA ASP A 215 -10.75 10.80 -26.94
C ASP A 215 -10.65 9.25 -27.08
N MET A 216 -11.78 8.52 -26.97
CA MET A 216 -11.90 7.09 -27.27
C MET A 216 -12.47 6.85 -28.68
N ILE A 217 -11.63 6.31 -29.56
CA ILE A 217 -11.89 6.02 -30.96
C ILE A 217 -11.50 4.56 -31.21
N GLU A 218 -12.46 3.76 -31.66
CA GLU A 218 -12.26 2.33 -31.94
C GLU A 218 -11.20 2.14 -33.04
N GLY A 219 -10.20 1.30 -32.77
CA GLY A 219 -9.08 1.01 -33.67
C GLY A 219 -7.91 1.99 -33.60
N GLU A 220 -8.07 3.18 -33.01
CA GLU A 220 -6.96 4.13 -32.79
C GLU A 220 -6.53 4.26 -31.33
N THR A 221 -7.49 4.40 -30.40
CA THR A 221 -7.20 4.57 -28.97
C THR A 221 -7.73 3.43 -28.11
N PHE A 222 -8.62 2.57 -28.63
CA PHE A 222 -8.99 1.32 -27.99
C PHE A 222 -9.39 0.21 -28.98
N ILE A 223 -9.29 -1.05 -28.56
CA ILE A 223 -9.70 -2.24 -29.30
C ILE A 223 -10.60 -3.11 -28.41
N GLU A 224 -11.66 -3.68 -28.97
CA GLU A 224 -12.45 -4.71 -28.28
C GLU A 224 -11.78 -6.08 -28.41
N GLU A 225 -11.33 -6.65 -27.30
CA GLU A 225 -10.85 -8.03 -27.25
C GLU A 225 -11.86 -8.93 -26.54
N ALA A 226 -12.07 -10.12 -27.10
CA ALA A 226 -12.87 -11.16 -26.48
C ALA A 226 -12.00 -11.91 -25.46
N VAL A 227 -12.37 -11.83 -24.19
CA VAL A 227 -11.65 -12.53 -23.12
C VAL A 227 -12.27 -13.91 -22.91
N GLU A 228 -11.46 -14.87 -22.44
CA GLU A 228 -11.92 -16.23 -22.10
C GLU A 228 -13.10 -16.16 -21.13
N GLY A 229 -14.31 -16.48 -21.63
CA GLY A 229 -15.58 -16.28 -20.93
C GLY A 229 -16.66 -15.59 -21.77
N GLY A 230 -16.34 -15.13 -22.99
CA GLY A 230 -17.31 -14.56 -23.93
C GLY A 230 -17.73 -13.11 -23.62
N LYS A 231 -17.12 -12.50 -22.60
CA LYS A 231 -17.24 -11.06 -22.33
C LYS A 231 -16.24 -10.31 -23.20
N LYS A 232 -16.74 -9.26 -23.87
CA LYS A 232 -15.92 -8.29 -24.61
C LYS A 232 -15.37 -7.27 -23.62
N MET A 233 -14.07 -7.02 -23.64
CA MET A 233 -13.43 -5.95 -22.87
C MET A 233 -12.81 -4.93 -23.81
N ILE A 234 -12.87 -3.66 -23.42
CA ILE A 234 -12.21 -2.57 -24.12
C ILE A 234 -10.78 -2.47 -23.61
N VAL A 235 -9.81 -2.64 -24.50
CA VAL A 235 -8.37 -2.51 -24.20
C VAL A 235 -7.87 -1.21 -24.80
N ILE A 236 -7.40 -0.30 -23.94
CA ILE A 236 -6.83 0.98 -24.39
C ILE A 236 -5.49 0.71 -25.08
N THR A 237 -5.32 1.25 -26.29
CA THR A 237 -4.10 1.13 -27.08
C THR A 237 -3.45 2.51 -27.18
N GLU A 238 -2.12 2.58 -27.03
CA GLU A 238 -1.39 3.83 -27.15
C GLU A 238 -1.49 4.37 -28.59
N SER A 239 -2.14 5.52 -28.76
CA SER A 239 -2.28 6.15 -30.07
C SER A 239 -0.99 6.84 -30.49
N LYS A 240 -0.70 6.80 -31.78
CA LYS A 240 0.44 7.53 -32.37
C LYS A 240 0.25 9.05 -32.31
N ASN A 241 -0.98 9.52 -32.12
CA ASN A 241 -1.29 10.94 -32.05
C ASN A 241 -1.25 11.42 -30.59
N ARG A 242 -0.30 12.31 -30.27
CA ARG A 242 -0.07 12.82 -28.90
C ARG A 242 -1.20 13.70 -28.35
N ASP A 243 -2.12 14.15 -29.21
CA ASP A 243 -3.28 14.95 -28.80
C ASP A 243 -4.44 14.09 -28.27
N LEU A 244 -4.39 12.78 -28.48
CA LEU A 244 -5.38 11.84 -27.96
C LEU A 244 -4.89 11.26 -26.64
N SER A 245 -5.61 11.53 -25.55
CA SER A 245 -5.37 10.96 -24.22
C SER A 245 -6.65 10.26 -23.76
N PRO A 246 -6.87 9.00 -24.21
CA PRO A 246 -8.03 8.19 -23.83
C PRO A 246 -8.10 7.93 -22.31
#